data_AF-A0A5C9ED34-F1
#
_entry.id   AF-A0A5C9ED34-F1
#
_cell.length_a   1.000
_cell.length_b   1.000
_cell.length_c   1.000
_cell.angle_alpha   90.00
_cell.angle_beta   90.00
_cell.angle_gamma   90.00
#
_symmetry.space_group_name_H-M   'P 1'
#
loop_
_entity.id
_entity.type
_entity.pdbx_description
1 polymer ?
#
loop_
_entity_poly.entity_id
_entity_poly.type
_entity_poly.pdbx_seq_one_letter_code
_entity_poly.pdbx_strand_id
1 'polypeptide(L)'
;MKHVEDKISGERHYNEILAEKIKALREKALKKRRTYSEEQLNKPVAFWISEDRLLNDKGKELTVILRTKGCQWALGETGGCSMCGYIQDAADKIDQDQIINQFAYAIDEKIEELNEDPADYILKIFNSGSFFDDCEMNDDLRKKIYQKIADINKIKEVVLESRAEFITPEKIAAVNEYLKDKYVEIGIGLETVNNYIRNNYINKSLTYEKFKQTFNNCKEQNIGVKAYLLFKPPFLNEQAAIDDCSYSITKLVDLGVNTISINPVNIQKGSYVEKLFYQNRYRPPWFYSLFDCLKSTLESINFKETRILSDPSGAGTKRGIHNCFRRECNQNMSKKLEEFVLTQDLKELDIGDHECECKNIYEFQKDFF
;
A
#
# COMPACT_ATOMS: atom_id res chain seq x y z
N MET A 1 -15.43 -26.59 10.90
CA MET A 1 -14.99 -26.18 9.54
C MET A 1 -13.48 -26.33 9.40
N LYS A 2 -12.94 -27.55 9.54
CA LYS A 2 -11.48 -27.84 9.48
C LYS A 2 -11.11 -28.86 8.39
N HIS A 3 -11.96 -29.00 7.36
CA HIS A 3 -11.82 -30.04 6.34
C HIS A 3 -12.06 -29.57 4.90
N VAL A 4 -11.64 -28.35 4.55
CA VAL A 4 -11.64 -27.87 3.15
C VAL A 4 -10.29 -27.27 2.75
N GLU A 5 -9.18 -27.64 3.41
CA GLU A 5 -7.87 -27.04 3.11
C GLU A 5 -6.86 -27.96 2.42
N ASP A 6 -7.02 -29.29 2.39
CA ASP A 6 -5.91 -30.18 2.00
C ASP A 6 -6.18 -31.19 0.87
N LYS A 7 -7.10 -30.92 -0.06
CA LYS A 7 -7.27 -31.82 -1.20
C LYS A 7 -7.60 -31.13 -2.52
N ILE A 8 -6.70 -30.28 -3.03
CA ILE A 8 -6.59 -30.14 -4.50
C ILE A 8 -5.15 -29.91 -4.96
N SER A 9 -4.42 -31.02 -5.09
CA SER A 9 -3.16 -31.12 -5.83
C SER A 9 -3.45 -30.97 -7.33
N GLY A 10 -3.41 -29.73 -7.85
CA GLY A 10 -3.49 -29.45 -9.29
C GLY A 10 -4.40 -28.30 -9.72
N GLU A 11 -5.16 -27.67 -8.82
CA GLU A 11 -6.06 -26.56 -9.17
C GLU A 11 -5.38 -25.20 -9.03
N ARG A 12 -5.58 -24.34 -10.04
CA ARG A 12 -5.13 -22.95 -10.03
C ARG A 12 -5.78 -22.22 -8.84
N HIS A 13 -4.96 -21.67 -7.95
CA HIS A 13 -5.40 -21.00 -6.71
C HIS A 13 -6.08 -19.63 -6.90
N TYR A 14 -6.60 -19.32 -8.08
CA TYR A 14 -7.20 -18.02 -8.39
C TYR A 14 -8.43 -18.16 -9.30
N ASN A 15 -9.30 -17.14 -9.29
CA ASN A 15 -10.51 -17.11 -10.10
C ASN A 15 -10.19 -16.76 -11.57
N GLU A 16 -10.21 -17.77 -12.45
CA GLU A 16 -9.88 -17.62 -13.87
C GLU A 16 -10.79 -16.62 -14.59
N ILE A 17 -12.10 -16.69 -14.36
CA ILE A 17 -13.09 -15.81 -15.00
C ILE A 17 -12.82 -14.35 -14.62
N LEU A 18 -12.44 -14.11 -13.36
CA LEU A 18 -12.05 -12.77 -12.91
C LEU A 18 -10.73 -12.34 -13.56
N ALA A 19 -9.72 -13.21 -13.56
CA ALA A 19 -8.41 -12.91 -14.16
C ALA A 19 -8.53 -12.57 -15.66
N GLU A 20 -9.33 -13.30 -16.43
CA GLU A 20 -9.61 -12.99 -17.84
C GLU A 20 -10.23 -11.59 -18.01
N LYS A 21 -11.20 -11.23 -17.16
CA LYS A 21 -11.83 -9.91 -17.20
C LYS A 21 -10.85 -8.80 -16.83
N ILE A 22 -9.99 -9.04 -15.83
CA ILE A 22 -8.95 -8.09 -15.43
C ILE A 22 -7.95 -7.90 -16.57
N LYS A 23 -7.45 -8.99 -17.14
CA LYS A 23 -6.54 -8.97 -18.31
C LYS A 23 -7.11 -8.15 -19.46
N ALA A 24 -8.34 -8.43 -19.88
CA ALA A 24 -8.97 -7.72 -20.99
C ALA A 24 -9.14 -6.20 -20.71
N LEU A 25 -9.38 -5.81 -19.46
CA LEU A 25 -9.41 -4.40 -19.07
C LEU A 25 -8.00 -3.80 -19.06
N ARG A 26 -7.03 -4.52 -18.51
CA ARG A 26 -5.63 -4.10 -18.41
C ARG A 26 -5.02 -3.86 -19.79
N GLU A 27 -5.20 -4.76 -20.74
CA GLU A 27 -4.72 -4.60 -22.11
C GLU A 27 -5.29 -3.34 -22.77
N LYS A 28 -6.58 -3.07 -22.57
CA LYS A 28 -7.23 -1.84 -23.08
C LYS A 28 -6.68 -0.59 -22.40
N ALA A 29 -6.42 -0.66 -21.10
CA ALA A 29 -5.81 0.41 -20.32
C ALA A 29 -4.38 0.71 -20.79
N LEU A 30 -3.54 -0.31 -20.95
CA LEU A 30 -2.14 -0.18 -21.39
C LEU A 30 -2.03 0.41 -22.80
N LYS A 31 -2.95 0.09 -23.72
CA LYS A 31 -3.01 0.72 -25.05
C LYS A 31 -3.30 2.22 -25.01
N LYS A 32 -3.91 2.71 -23.92
CA LYS A 32 -4.28 4.12 -23.72
C LYS A 32 -3.37 4.82 -22.72
N ARG A 33 -2.28 4.18 -22.28
CA ARG A 33 -1.35 4.79 -21.33
C ARG A 33 -0.69 6.01 -21.96
N ARG A 34 -0.35 6.97 -21.10
CA ARG A 34 0.34 8.18 -21.52
C ARG A 34 1.73 7.85 -22.06
N THR A 35 2.14 8.55 -23.12
CA THR A 35 3.52 8.59 -23.58
C THR A 35 4.23 9.80 -22.97
N TYR A 36 5.52 9.67 -22.73
CA TYR A 36 6.33 10.68 -22.05
C TYR A 36 7.47 11.12 -22.96
N SER A 37 7.83 12.40 -22.90
CA SER A 37 9.05 12.91 -23.53
C SER A 37 10.29 12.46 -22.78
N GLU A 38 11.48 12.56 -23.40
CA GLU A 38 12.76 12.23 -22.73
C GLU A 38 12.97 13.05 -21.46
N GLU A 39 12.66 14.35 -21.48
CA GLU A 39 12.74 15.19 -20.28
C GLU A 39 11.82 14.69 -19.16
N GLN A 40 10.58 14.30 -19.50
CA GLN A 40 9.61 13.78 -18.52
C GLN A 40 10.05 12.44 -17.93
N LEU A 41 10.73 11.59 -18.70
CA LEU A 41 11.25 10.31 -18.22
C LEU A 41 12.37 10.47 -17.18
N ASN A 42 13.06 11.63 -17.16
CA ASN A 42 14.08 11.96 -16.16
C ASN A 42 13.51 12.64 -14.90
N LYS A 43 12.19 12.89 -14.83
CA LYS A 43 11.52 13.48 -13.66
C LYS A 43 10.57 12.48 -13.00
N PRO A 44 10.54 12.38 -11.66
CA PRO A 44 9.67 11.44 -10.95
C PRO A 44 8.19 11.66 -11.29
N VAL A 45 7.32 10.70 -10.97
CA VAL A 45 5.86 10.88 -11.10
C VAL A 45 5.39 11.99 -10.17
N ALA A 46 5.84 11.94 -8.92
CA ALA A 46 5.61 12.94 -7.89
C ALA A 46 6.64 12.78 -6.77
N PHE A 47 6.85 13.84 -6.01
CA PHE A 47 7.58 13.80 -4.74
C PHE A 47 7.11 14.95 -3.85
N TRP A 48 7.09 14.74 -2.54
CA TRP A 48 6.67 15.75 -1.56
C TRP A 48 7.21 15.44 -0.17
N ILE A 49 7.12 16.43 0.71
CA ILE A 49 7.33 16.28 2.15
C ILE A 49 6.00 16.54 2.87
N SER A 50 5.69 15.70 3.85
CA SER A 50 4.54 15.89 4.76
C SER A 50 4.88 15.38 6.16
N GLU A 51 4.04 15.71 7.14
CA GLU A 51 4.15 15.12 8.48
C GLU A 51 3.87 13.63 8.41
N ASP A 52 4.60 12.85 9.22
CA ASP A 52 4.38 11.40 9.33
C ASP A 52 4.93 10.88 10.67
N ARG A 53 4.63 9.61 10.96
CA ARG A 53 5.11 8.88 12.13
C ARG A 53 6.34 8.02 11.78
N LEU A 54 7.49 8.38 12.33
CA LEU A 54 8.63 7.47 12.47
C LEU A 54 8.31 6.40 13.52
N LEU A 55 9.12 5.35 13.62
CA LEU A 55 8.90 4.19 14.48
C LEU A 55 8.51 4.59 15.91
N ASN A 56 9.25 5.53 16.50
CA ASN A 56 9.07 5.93 17.89
C ASN A 56 8.44 7.32 18.06
N ASP A 57 8.60 8.22 17.09
CA ASP A 57 8.27 9.64 17.23
C ASP A 57 7.56 10.23 16.01
N LYS A 58 7.00 11.42 16.17
CA LYS A 58 6.54 12.24 15.05
C LYS A 58 7.75 12.79 14.30
N GLY A 59 7.69 12.80 12.99
CA GLY A 59 8.65 13.50 12.14
C GLY A 59 8.02 13.78 10.79
N LYS A 60 8.77 13.59 9.72
CA LYS A 60 8.30 13.88 8.36
C LYS A 60 8.61 12.75 7.42
N GLU A 61 7.77 12.59 6.40
CA GLU A 61 8.09 11.75 5.26
C GLU A 61 8.67 12.58 4.12
N LEU A 62 9.62 12.02 3.39
CA LEU A 62 9.88 12.34 2.00
C LEU A 62 9.34 11.18 1.16
N THR A 63 8.29 11.43 0.41
CA THR A 63 7.74 10.45 -0.53
C THR A 63 8.29 10.72 -1.92
N VAL A 64 8.81 9.69 -2.58
CA VAL A 64 9.29 9.73 -3.97
C VAL A 64 8.61 8.64 -4.78
N ILE A 65 7.85 9.03 -5.80
CA ILE A 65 7.19 8.10 -6.73
C ILE A 65 7.98 8.06 -8.04
N LEU A 66 8.69 6.96 -8.26
CA LEU A 66 9.46 6.69 -9.46
C LEU A 66 8.58 6.11 -10.56
N ARG A 67 8.84 6.55 -11.80
CA ARG A 67 8.30 5.92 -12.99
C ARG A 67 9.22 4.79 -13.40
N THR A 68 8.68 3.58 -13.54
CA THR A 68 9.39 2.39 -14.05
C THR A 68 8.60 1.77 -15.20
N LYS A 69 9.01 0.57 -15.65
CA LYS A 69 8.21 -0.26 -16.55
C LYS A 69 6.89 -0.73 -15.93
N GLY A 70 6.85 -0.76 -14.60
CA GLY A 70 5.69 -1.05 -13.77
C GLY A 70 5.50 -2.54 -13.47
N CYS A 71 4.59 -2.81 -12.53
CA CYS A 71 4.38 -4.13 -11.92
C CYS A 71 4.29 -5.29 -12.94
N GLN A 72 5.20 -6.25 -12.85
CA GLN A 72 5.17 -7.48 -13.66
C GLN A 72 3.84 -8.23 -13.56
N TRP A 73 3.22 -8.28 -12.38
CA TRP A 73 1.92 -8.93 -12.22
C TRP A 73 0.82 -8.26 -13.05
N ALA A 74 0.87 -6.93 -13.18
CA ALA A 74 -0.05 -6.18 -14.03
C ALA A 74 0.25 -6.34 -15.53
N LEU A 75 1.52 -6.52 -15.90
CA LEU A 75 1.94 -6.76 -17.29
C LEU A 75 1.82 -8.23 -17.72
N GLY A 76 1.67 -9.14 -16.76
CA GLY A 76 1.62 -10.58 -16.97
C GLY A 76 0.26 -11.10 -17.46
N GLU A 77 0.14 -12.42 -17.50
CA GLU A 77 -0.96 -13.11 -18.18
C GLU A 77 -2.34 -12.91 -17.53
N THR A 78 -2.39 -12.51 -16.26
CA THR A 78 -3.63 -12.31 -15.49
C THR A 78 -4.06 -10.84 -15.40
N GLY A 79 -3.24 -9.90 -15.90
CA GLY A 79 -3.54 -8.47 -15.90
C GLY A 79 -3.49 -7.77 -14.54
N GLY A 80 -2.98 -8.42 -13.50
CA GLY A 80 -2.71 -7.81 -12.20
C GLY A 80 -3.86 -7.87 -11.20
N CYS A 81 -3.77 -7.05 -10.16
CA CYS A 81 -4.79 -7.01 -9.12
C CYS A 81 -6.06 -6.27 -9.60
N SER A 82 -7.23 -6.66 -9.09
CA SER A 82 -8.53 -6.16 -9.53
C SER A 82 -8.80 -4.68 -9.24
N MET A 83 -8.12 -4.10 -8.26
CA MET A 83 -8.24 -2.70 -7.80
C MET A 83 -7.10 -1.79 -8.28
N CYS A 84 -5.91 -2.35 -8.55
CA CYS A 84 -4.71 -1.56 -8.78
C CYS A 84 -4.64 -1.00 -10.21
N GLY A 85 -4.69 0.33 -10.33
CA GLY A 85 -4.51 1.11 -11.54
C GLY A 85 -3.15 1.80 -11.65
N TYR A 86 -2.25 1.65 -10.67
CA TYR A 86 -0.93 2.32 -10.66
C TYR A 86 -0.04 2.06 -11.89
N ILE A 87 -0.28 0.98 -12.63
CA ILE A 87 0.41 0.72 -13.92
C ILE A 87 0.25 1.87 -14.92
N GLN A 88 -0.79 2.70 -14.76
CA GLN A 88 -1.06 3.83 -15.65
C GLN A 88 0.03 4.91 -15.57
N ASP A 89 0.74 4.98 -14.44
CA ASP A 89 1.83 5.93 -14.24
C ASP A 89 3.16 5.41 -14.81
N ALA A 90 3.24 4.11 -15.13
CA ALA A 90 4.43 3.46 -15.69
C ALA A 90 4.70 3.87 -17.15
N ALA A 91 5.95 3.73 -17.58
CA ALA A 91 6.40 4.00 -18.95
C ALA A 91 6.80 2.70 -19.66
N ASP A 92 6.41 2.55 -20.93
CA ASP A 92 6.77 1.37 -21.74
C ASP A 92 8.28 1.22 -21.95
N LYS A 93 8.90 2.33 -22.31
CA LYS A 93 10.30 2.45 -22.66
C LYS A 93 10.90 3.39 -21.65
N ILE A 94 11.67 2.81 -20.74
CA ILE A 94 12.40 3.55 -19.74
C ILE A 94 13.67 2.79 -19.38
N ASP A 95 14.74 3.54 -19.30
CA ASP A 95 16.08 3.03 -19.03
C ASP A 95 16.46 3.26 -17.58
N GLN A 96 17.41 2.47 -17.07
CA GLN A 96 17.82 2.53 -15.67
C GLN A 96 18.44 3.89 -15.31
N ASP A 97 19.15 4.52 -16.25
CA ASP A 97 19.71 5.87 -16.10
C ASP A 97 18.61 6.93 -15.92
N GLN A 98 17.47 6.77 -16.60
CA GLN A 98 16.34 7.67 -16.41
C GLN A 98 15.74 7.50 -15.01
N ILE A 99 15.67 6.28 -14.49
CA ILE A 99 15.12 6.04 -13.13
C ILE A 99 16.02 6.64 -12.05
N ILE A 100 17.36 6.50 -12.15
CA ILE A 100 18.26 7.14 -11.18
C ILE A 100 18.20 8.67 -11.30
N ASN A 101 18.04 9.22 -12.50
CA ASN A 101 17.86 10.66 -12.69
C ASN A 101 16.58 11.17 -12.02
N GLN A 102 15.48 10.41 -12.07
CA GLN A 102 14.25 10.75 -11.35
C GLN A 102 14.46 10.80 -9.84
N PHE A 103 15.18 9.83 -9.28
CA PHE A 103 15.47 9.79 -7.86
C PHE A 103 16.40 10.94 -7.46
N ALA A 104 17.47 11.17 -8.21
CA ALA A 104 18.40 12.27 -8.00
C ALA A 104 17.67 13.62 -8.04
N TYR A 105 16.81 13.84 -9.04
CA TYR A 105 16.00 15.05 -9.16
C TYR A 105 15.15 15.30 -7.90
N ALA A 106 14.46 14.28 -7.39
CA ALA A 106 13.63 14.43 -6.19
C ALA A 106 14.46 14.78 -4.94
N ILE A 107 15.65 14.18 -4.80
CA ILE A 107 16.57 14.47 -3.70
C ILE A 107 17.14 15.89 -3.83
N ASP A 108 17.65 16.26 -5.01
CA ASP A 108 18.29 17.55 -5.25
C ASP A 108 17.32 18.71 -4.99
N GLU A 109 16.04 18.56 -5.37
CA GLU A 109 14.99 19.56 -5.10
C GLU A 109 14.61 19.69 -3.63
N LYS A 110 14.95 18.71 -2.78
CA LYS A 110 14.55 18.65 -1.36
C LYS A 110 15.72 18.68 -0.38
N ILE A 111 16.95 18.52 -0.82
CA ILE A 111 18.11 18.32 0.07
C ILE A 111 18.38 19.54 0.96
N GLU A 112 18.18 20.76 0.45
CA GLU A 112 18.29 21.99 1.24
C GLU A 112 17.23 22.03 2.34
N GLU A 113 15.96 21.79 1.98
CA GLU A 113 14.83 21.71 2.93
C GLU A 113 15.09 20.65 4.01
N LEU A 114 15.56 19.46 3.63
CA LEU A 114 15.90 18.39 4.58
C LEU A 114 17.01 18.80 5.56
N ASN A 115 18.06 19.47 5.07
CA ASN A 115 19.23 19.83 5.88
C ASN A 115 18.93 20.96 6.86
N GLU A 116 18.05 21.90 6.49
CA GLU A 116 17.64 23.02 7.36
C GLU A 116 16.56 22.63 8.37
N ASP A 117 15.75 21.60 8.08
CA ASP A 117 14.70 21.16 8.98
C ASP A 117 15.27 20.42 10.21
N PRO A 118 14.89 20.78 11.45
CA PRO A 118 15.32 20.06 12.64
C PRO A 118 14.79 18.62 12.72
N ALA A 119 13.71 18.27 12.01
CA ALA A 119 13.07 16.96 12.07
C ALA A 119 13.93 15.84 11.46
N ASP A 120 13.66 14.61 11.91
CA ASP A 120 14.13 13.39 11.27
C ASP A 120 13.10 12.89 10.26
N TYR A 121 13.58 12.18 9.23
CA TYR A 121 12.78 11.79 8.08
C TYR A 121 12.71 10.29 7.85
N ILE A 122 11.54 9.86 7.38
CA ILE A 122 11.34 8.59 6.69
C ILE A 122 11.30 8.83 5.17
N LEU A 123 12.12 8.11 4.41
CA LEU A 123 12.06 8.12 2.94
C LEU A 123 11.20 6.96 2.45
N LYS A 124 10.14 7.25 1.70
CA LYS A 124 9.28 6.23 1.08
C LYS A 124 9.47 6.24 -0.43
N ILE A 125 9.94 5.14 -0.99
CA ILE A 125 10.10 4.98 -2.45
C ILE A 125 8.98 4.10 -2.98
N PHE A 126 8.15 4.68 -3.85
CA PHE A 126 7.11 3.98 -4.58
C PHE A 126 7.47 3.90 -6.06
N ASN A 127 7.20 2.78 -6.72
CA ASN A 127 7.46 2.63 -8.14
C ASN A 127 6.33 1.96 -8.92
N SER A 128 5.10 1.96 -8.36
CA SER A 128 3.91 1.37 -8.99
C SER A 128 4.14 -0.09 -9.46
N GLY A 129 5.01 -0.81 -8.74
CA GLY A 129 5.68 -2.01 -9.20
C GLY A 129 6.39 -2.73 -8.07
N SER A 130 7.61 -3.21 -8.31
CA SER A 130 8.42 -3.90 -7.31
C SER A 130 9.86 -3.42 -7.33
N PHE A 131 10.31 -2.82 -6.24
CA PHE A 131 11.66 -2.27 -6.11
C PHE A 131 12.74 -3.35 -6.31
N PHE A 132 12.50 -4.56 -5.81
CA PHE A 132 13.41 -5.70 -5.97
C PHE A 132 13.22 -6.50 -7.27
N ASP A 133 12.34 -6.08 -8.19
CA ASP A 133 12.21 -6.75 -9.48
C ASP A 133 13.30 -6.27 -10.45
N ASP A 134 14.18 -7.18 -10.90
CA ASP A 134 15.29 -6.84 -11.78
C ASP A 134 14.86 -6.39 -13.19
N CYS A 135 13.62 -6.68 -13.60
CA CYS A 135 13.06 -6.15 -14.85
C CYS A 135 12.62 -4.69 -14.72
N GLU A 136 12.30 -4.24 -13.50
CA GLU A 136 11.93 -2.84 -13.22
C GLU A 136 13.16 -2.03 -12.79
N MET A 137 13.85 -2.50 -11.75
CA MET A 137 14.99 -1.84 -11.13
C MET A 137 16.09 -2.87 -10.91
N ASN A 138 17.14 -2.85 -11.73
CA ASN A 138 18.21 -3.83 -11.65
C ASN A 138 19.13 -3.60 -10.43
N ASP A 139 20.06 -4.52 -10.22
CA ASP A 139 20.97 -4.48 -9.07
C ASP A 139 21.85 -3.22 -8.99
N ASP A 140 22.43 -2.80 -10.12
CA ASP A 140 23.25 -1.59 -10.21
C ASP A 140 22.46 -0.33 -9.86
N LEU A 141 21.24 -0.19 -10.40
CA LEU A 141 20.35 0.92 -10.09
C LEU A 141 20.01 0.97 -8.59
N ARG A 142 19.62 -0.17 -8.00
CA ARG A 142 19.30 -0.24 -6.58
C ARG A 142 20.49 0.18 -5.72
N LYS A 143 21.70 -0.29 -6.04
CA LYS A 143 22.94 0.09 -5.33
C LYS A 143 23.21 1.58 -5.40
N LYS A 144 23.05 2.21 -6.58
CA LYS A 144 23.18 3.66 -6.75
C LYS A 144 22.16 4.43 -5.90
N ILE A 145 20.91 3.94 -5.84
CA ILE A 145 19.87 4.52 -4.99
C ILE A 145 20.26 4.40 -3.51
N TYR A 146 20.69 3.23 -3.05
CA TYR A 146 21.11 3.04 -1.66
C TYR A 146 22.27 3.94 -1.26
N GLN A 147 23.29 4.08 -2.12
CA GLN A 147 24.42 4.98 -1.88
C GLN A 147 23.96 6.42 -1.69
N LYS A 148 23.09 6.92 -2.57
CA LYS A 148 22.51 8.26 -2.43
C LYS A 148 21.72 8.42 -1.14
N ILE A 149 20.96 7.42 -0.71
CA ILE A 149 20.21 7.48 0.54
C ILE A 149 21.16 7.48 1.74
N ALA A 150 22.21 6.66 1.71
CA ALA A 150 23.22 6.54 2.77
C ALA A 150 23.82 7.91 3.12
N ASP A 151 24.11 8.72 2.10
CA ASP A 151 24.73 10.05 2.23
C ASP A 151 23.81 11.11 2.89
N ILE A 152 22.51 10.84 3.04
CA ILE A 152 21.54 11.80 3.59
C ILE A 152 21.29 11.52 5.07
N ASN A 153 21.99 12.26 5.94
CA ASN A 153 21.96 12.06 7.40
C ASN A 153 20.58 12.25 8.05
N LYS A 154 19.72 13.08 7.47
CA LYS A 154 18.37 13.40 7.96
C LYS A 154 17.37 12.27 7.73
N ILE A 155 17.65 11.37 6.79
CA ILE A 155 16.85 10.17 6.55
C ILE A 155 17.30 9.10 7.55
N LYS A 156 16.44 8.82 8.54
CA LYS A 156 16.64 7.79 9.57
C LYS A 156 15.94 6.49 9.22
N GLU A 157 14.82 6.58 8.51
CA GLU A 157 14.02 5.43 8.10
C GLU A 157 13.86 5.37 6.59
N VAL A 158 13.78 4.16 6.03
CA VAL A 158 13.55 3.94 4.59
C VAL A 158 12.50 2.87 4.39
N VAL A 159 11.52 3.13 3.52
CA VAL A 159 10.51 2.16 3.09
C VAL A 159 10.69 1.87 1.60
N LEU A 160 10.92 0.60 1.29
CA LEU A 160 11.04 0.09 -0.08
C LEU A 160 9.89 -0.88 -0.36
N GLU A 161 9.15 -0.70 -1.45
CA GLU A 161 8.00 -1.57 -1.75
C GLU A 161 8.31 -2.67 -2.76
N SER A 162 7.88 -3.90 -2.45
CA SER A 162 8.03 -4.99 -3.40
C SER A 162 7.05 -6.14 -3.20
N ARG A 163 6.81 -6.89 -4.27
CA ARG A 163 6.12 -8.17 -4.17
C ARG A 163 7.04 -9.22 -3.53
N ALA A 164 6.44 -10.10 -2.73
CA ALA A 164 7.17 -11.03 -1.86
C ALA A 164 8.08 -12.02 -2.61
N GLU A 165 7.77 -12.35 -3.87
CA GLU A 165 8.58 -13.23 -4.71
C GLU A 165 9.91 -12.63 -5.14
N PHE A 166 10.03 -11.29 -5.16
CA PHE A 166 11.27 -10.61 -5.57
C PHE A 166 12.21 -10.33 -4.40
N ILE A 167 11.74 -10.51 -3.17
CA ILE A 167 12.51 -10.28 -1.95
C ILE A 167 13.31 -11.55 -1.65
N THR A 168 14.60 -11.54 -2.00
CA THR A 168 15.53 -12.65 -1.78
C THR A 168 16.56 -12.31 -0.70
N PRO A 169 17.15 -13.32 -0.01
CA PRO A 169 18.17 -13.08 1.01
C PRO A 169 19.34 -12.23 0.53
N GLU A 170 19.77 -12.38 -0.73
CA GLU A 170 20.87 -11.61 -1.33
C GLU A 170 20.51 -10.13 -1.48
N LYS A 171 19.26 -9.84 -1.89
CA LYS A 171 18.78 -8.46 -2.04
C LYS A 171 18.58 -7.77 -0.70
N ILE A 172 18.14 -8.51 0.32
CA ILE A 172 18.05 -8.03 1.71
C ILE A 172 19.46 -7.74 2.26
N ALA A 173 20.42 -8.62 2.00
CA ALA A 173 21.81 -8.43 2.44
C ALA A 173 22.43 -7.15 1.85
N ALA A 174 22.16 -6.87 0.57
CA ALA A 174 22.58 -5.63 -0.06
C ALA A 174 21.96 -4.39 0.60
N VAL A 175 20.68 -4.43 1.00
CA VAL A 175 20.08 -3.31 1.75
C VAL A 175 20.86 -3.03 3.04
N ASN A 176 21.17 -4.07 3.81
CA ASN A 176 21.93 -3.93 5.05
C ASN A 176 23.36 -3.44 4.84
N GLU A 177 24.03 -3.87 3.77
CA GLU A 177 25.38 -3.43 3.46
C GLU A 177 25.45 -1.91 3.25
N TYR A 178 24.52 -1.37 2.45
CA TYR A 178 24.55 0.04 2.06
C TYR A 178 23.82 0.96 3.05
N LEU A 179 22.78 0.48 3.74
CA LEU A 179 21.92 1.28 4.62
C LEU A 179 22.04 0.89 6.10
N LYS A 180 23.19 0.34 6.53
CA LYS A 180 23.43 -0.17 7.89
C LYS A 180 23.10 0.78 9.04
N ASP A 181 23.18 2.09 8.81
CA ASP A 181 22.95 3.13 9.81
C ASP A 181 21.50 3.68 9.78
N LYS A 182 20.61 3.03 9.02
CA LYS A 182 19.20 3.41 8.85
C LYS A 182 18.29 2.24 9.21
N TYR A 183 17.12 2.54 9.76
CA TYR A 183 16.08 1.54 9.92
C TYR A 183 15.35 1.37 8.58
N VAL A 184 15.30 0.14 8.05
CA VAL A 184 14.68 -0.13 6.76
C VAL A 184 13.50 -1.08 6.92
N GLU A 185 12.36 -0.72 6.33
CA GLU A 185 11.21 -1.60 6.17
C GLU A 185 11.00 -1.96 4.71
N ILE A 186 10.73 -3.24 4.45
CA ILE A 186 10.23 -3.66 3.15
C ILE A 186 8.71 -3.73 3.20
N GLY A 187 8.08 -2.89 2.39
CA GLY A 187 6.64 -2.82 2.18
C GLY A 187 6.15 -3.94 1.28
N ILE A 188 5.27 -4.81 1.79
CA ILE A 188 4.72 -5.96 1.06
C ILE A 188 3.20 -5.83 0.98
N GLY A 189 2.70 -5.82 -0.25
CA GLY A 189 1.27 -5.97 -0.51
C GLY A 189 0.77 -7.35 -0.09
N LEU A 190 0.17 -7.47 1.09
CA LEU A 190 -0.48 -8.70 1.55
C LEU A 190 -1.98 -8.68 1.25
N GLU A 191 -2.59 -7.50 1.36
CA GLU A 191 -4.00 -7.14 1.24
C GLU A 191 -4.93 -7.77 2.28
N THR A 192 -4.74 -9.04 2.61
CA THR A 192 -5.53 -9.77 3.61
C THR A 192 -4.79 -11.05 3.99
N VAL A 193 -4.93 -11.53 5.22
CA VAL A 193 -4.39 -12.85 5.61
C VAL A 193 -5.21 -14.01 5.01
N ASN A 194 -6.40 -13.74 4.46
CA ASN A 194 -7.26 -14.73 3.84
C ASN A 194 -6.84 -15.00 2.37
N ASN A 195 -6.26 -16.18 2.13
CA ASN A 195 -5.83 -16.59 0.78
C ASN A 195 -6.97 -16.59 -0.25
N TYR A 196 -8.20 -16.93 0.16
CA TYR A 196 -9.33 -16.99 -0.74
C TYR A 196 -9.70 -15.59 -1.25
N ILE A 197 -9.88 -14.62 -0.36
CA ILE A 197 -10.16 -13.22 -0.74
C ILE A 197 -9.02 -12.67 -1.59
N ARG A 198 -7.77 -12.89 -1.17
CA ARG A 198 -6.58 -12.38 -1.88
C ARG A 198 -6.46 -12.88 -3.32
N ASN A 199 -6.74 -14.15 -3.57
CA ASN A 199 -6.50 -14.74 -4.88
C ASN A 199 -7.77 -14.84 -5.74
N ASN A 200 -8.96 -14.87 -5.14
CA ASN A 200 -10.22 -14.97 -5.88
C ASN A 200 -10.96 -13.64 -6.06
N TYR A 201 -10.76 -12.66 -5.18
CA TYR A 201 -11.41 -11.34 -5.29
C TYR A 201 -10.41 -10.26 -5.73
N ILE A 202 -9.20 -10.32 -5.17
CA ILE A 202 -8.15 -9.32 -5.42
C ILE A 202 -7.28 -9.72 -6.62
N ASN A 203 -7.12 -11.02 -6.90
CA ASN A 203 -6.23 -11.55 -7.95
C ASN A 203 -4.77 -11.10 -7.75
N LYS A 204 -4.16 -11.38 -6.59
CA LYS A 204 -2.77 -10.94 -6.29
C LYS A 204 -1.69 -12.01 -6.41
N SER A 205 -2.08 -13.29 -6.44
CA SER A 205 -1.18 -14.45 -6.52
C SER A 205 -0.06 -14.40 -5.48
N LEU A 206 -0.46 -14.46 -4.20
CA LEU A 206 0.43 -14.57 -3.04
C LEU A 206 -0.26 -15.42 -1.98
N THR A 207 0.47 -16.33 -1.32
CA THR A 207 -0.06 -17.07 -0.16
C THR A 207 0.38 -16.42 1.14
N TYR A 208 -0.42 -16.56 2.20
CA TYR A 208 -0.03 -16.09 3.53
C TYR A 208 1.24 -16.78 4.03
N GLU A 209 1.42 -18.06 3.68
CA GLU A 209 2.64 -18.80 4.03
C GLU A 209 3.89 -18.19 3.39
N LYS A 210 3.83 -17.85 2.09
CA LYS A 210 4.93 -17.17 1.42
C LYS A 210 5.24 -15.81 2.05
N PHE A 211 4.22 -15.06 2.45
CA PHE A 211 4.40 -13.81 3.19
C PHE A 211 5.16 -14.05 4.51
N LYS A 212 4.76 -15.05 5.31
CA LYS A 212 5.46 -15.38 6.57
C LYS A 212 6.91 -15.80 6.34
N GLN A 213 7.19 -16.57 5.29
CA GLN A 213 8.57 -16.94 4.93
C GLN A 213 9.39 -15.70 4.60
N THR A 214 8.87 -14.80 3.76
CA THR A 214 9.55 -13.55 3.43
C THR A 214 9.73 -12.67 4.68
N PHE A 215 8.74 -12.61 5.56
CA PHE A 215 8.84 -11.90 6.84
C PHE A 215 9.98 -12.44 7.71
N ASN A 216 10.08 -13.76 7.88
CA ASN A 216 11.14 -14.38 8.66
C ASN A 216 12.52 -14.09 8.05
N ASN A 217 12.67 -14.18 6.72
CA ASN A 217 13.92 -13.86 6.04
C ASN A 217 14.36 -12.40 6.27
N CYS A 218 13.43 -11.44 6.23
CA CYS A 218 13.72 -10.04 6.55
C CYS A 218 14.15 -9.90 8.02
N LYS A 219 13.40 -10.52 8.93
CA LYS A 219 13.66 -10.47 10.38
C LYS A 219 15.02 -11.05 10.75
N GLU A 220 15.43 -12.18 10.16
CA GLU A 220 16.75 -12.80 10.37
C GLU A 220 17.91 -11.88 10.00
N GLN A 221 17.66 -10.90 9.13
CA GLN A 221 18.64 -9.90 8.71
C GLN A 221 18.35 -8.50 9.28
N ASN A 222 17.55 -8.39 10.34
CA ASN A 222 17.20 -7.11 10.99
C ASN A 222 16.54 -6.07 10.05
N ILE A 223 15.83 -6.53 9.02
CA ILE A 223 15.01 -5.68 8.16
C ILE A 223 13.56 -5.78 8.61
N GLY A 224 12.93 -4.63 8.85
CA GLY A 224 11.52 -4.56 9.22
C GLY A 224 10.60 -4.90 8.06
N VAL A 225 9.35 -5.25 8.37
CA VAL A 225 8.31 -5.48 7.36
C VAL A 225 7.12 -4.59 7.61
N LYS A 226 6.69 -3.93 6.52
CA LYS A 226 5.43 -3.21 6.45
C LYS A 226 4.43 -4.01 5.63
N ALA A 227 3.37 -4.51 6.26
CA ALA A 227 2.29 -5.19 5.54
C ALA A 227 1.22 -4.17 5.10
N TYR A 228 0.95 -4.11 3.80
CA TYR A 228 -0.21 -3.40 3.29
C TYR A 228 -1.43 -4.33 3.33
N LEU A 229 -2.45 -3.93 4.07
CA LEU A 229 -3.79 -4.52 4.06
C LEU A 229 -4.72 -3.66 3.22
N LEU A 230 -5.65 -4.29 2.51
CA LEU A 230 -6.62 -3.62 1.66
C LEU A 230 -7.96 -3.60 2.38
N PHE A 231 -8.50 -2.41 2.64
CA PHE A 231 -9.79 -2.28 3.30
C PHE A 231 -10.93 -2.19 2.28
N LYS A 232 -11.87 -3.12 2.39
CA LYS A 232 -13.01 -3.34 1.47
C LYS A 232 -12.59 -3.65 0.02
N PRO A 233 -11.90 -4.78 -0.24
CA PRO A 233 -11.72 -5.30 -1.60
C PRO A 233 -13.07 -5.48 -2.33
N PRO A 234 -13.07 -5.60 -3.67
CA PRO A 234 -14.30 -5.89 -4.40
C PRO A 234 -14.95 -7.19 -3.88
N PHE A 235 -16.29 -7.23 -3.97
CA PHE A 235 -17.13 -8.36 -3.54
C PHE A 235 -17.33 -8.55 -2.03
N LEU A 236 -16.70 -7.70 -1.19
CA LEU A 236 -17.07 -7.60 0.22
C LEU A 236 -18.03 -6.43 0.47
N ASN A 237 -19.00 -6.67 1.34
CA ASN A 237 -19.78 -5.60 1.97
C ASN A 237 -18.94 -4.95 3.11
N GLU A 238 -19.45 -3.88 3.71
CA GLU A 238 -18.74 -3.17 4.79
C GLU A 238 -18.46 -4.07 6.00
N GLN A 239 -19.44 -4.84 6.49
CA GLN A 239 -19.23 -5.70 7.67
C GLN A 239 -18.19 -6.80 7.40
N ALA A 240 -18.23 -7.47 6.25
CA ALA A 240 -17.21 -8.46 5.90
C ALA A 240 -15.82 -7.84 5.71
N ALA A 241 -15.75 -6.58 5.27
CA ALA A 241 -14.48 -5.84 5.19
C ALA A 241 -13.92 -5.51 6.58
N ILE A 242 -14.78 -5.14 7.53
CA ILE A 242 -14.42 -4.96 8.94
C ILE A 242 -13.88 -6.28 9.50
N ASP A 243 -14.62 -7.38 9.33
CA ASP A 243 -14.25 -8.69 9.88
C ASP A 243 -12.92 -9.20 9.30
N ASP A 244 -12.73 -9.11 7.97
CA ASP A 244 -11.50 -9.57 7.30
C ASP A 244 -10.28 -8.73 7.69
N CYS A 245 -10.44 -7.40 7.78
CA CYS A 245 -9.36 -6.52 8.15
C CYS A 245 -9.00 -6.66 9.64
N SER A 246 -9.99 -6.75 10.53
CA SER A 246 -9.81 -6.98 11.98
C SER A 246 -9.07 -8.28 12.26
N TYR A 247 -9.48 -9.36 11.58
CA TYR A 247 -8.80 -10.65 11.67
C TYR A 247 -7.37 -10.57 11.13
N SER A 248 -7.16 -9.88 10.01
CA SER A 248 -5.84 -9.68 9.42
C SER A 248 -4.90 -8.90 10.33
N ILE A 249 -5.37 -7.79 10.92
CA ILE A 249 -4.60 -6.96 11.86
C ILE A 249 -4.16 -7.83 13.04
N THR A 250 -5.11 -8.52 13.69
CA THR A 250 -4.82 -9.40 14.84
C THR A 250 -3.72 -10.42 14.49
N LYS A 251 -3.83 -11.09 13.33
CA LYS A 251 -2.83 -12.10 12.92
C LYS A 251 -1.45 -11.53 12.62
N LEU A 252 -1.37 -10.32 12.09
CA LEU A 252 -0.09 -9.68 11.81
C LEU A 252 0.57 -9.11 13.06
N VAL A 253 -0.23 -8.60 14.00
CA VAL A 253 0.25 -8.20 15.34
C VAL A 253 0.79 -9.42 16.09
N ASP A 254 0.04 -10.54 16.12
CA ASP A 254 0.50 -11.81 16.73
C ASP A 254 1.79 -12.33 16.09
N LEU A 255 1.99 -12.12 14.79
CA LEU A 255 3.19 -12.50 14.06
C LEU A 255 4.40 -11.60 14.40
N GLY A 256 4.16 -10.41 14.95
CA GLY A 256 5.18 -9.41 15.26
C GLY A 256 5.63 -8.60 14.05
N VAL A 257 4.71 -8.29 13.12
CA VAL A 257 4.99 -7.38 12.00
C VAL A 257 5.24 -5.97 12.53
N ASN A 258 6.26 -5.29 11.99
CA ASN A 258 6.67 -3.96 12.46
C ASN A 258 5.64 -2.88 12.16
N THR A 259 5.10 -2.87 10.93
CA THR A 259 4.12 -1.86 10.51
C THR A 259 2.98 -2.51 9.74
N ILE A 260 1.73 -2.15 10.06
CA ILE A 260 0.54 -2.51 9.29
C ILE A 260 -0.06 -1.24 8.72
N SER A 261 -0.13 -1.15 7.40
CA SER A 261 -0.76 -0.04 6.68
C SER A 261 -2.09 -0.50 6.13
N ILE A 262 -3.18 0.05 6.63
CA ILE A 262 -4.54 -0.24 6.17
C ILE A 262 -4.87 0.74 5.05
N ASN A 263 -5.19 0.22 3.86
CA ASN A 263 -5.38 1.01 2.65
C ASN A 263 -6.82 0.82 2.15
N PRO A 264 -7.73 1.75 2.48
CA PRO A 264 -9.05 1.81 1.88
C PRO A 264 -8.99 1.83 0.36
N VAL A 265 -9.77 0.94 -0.28
CA VAL A 265 -9.82 0.90 -1.75
C VAL A 265 -10.33 2.23 -2.30
N ASN A 266 -9.53 2.84 -3.17
CA ASN A 266 -9.96 3.92 -4.04
C ASN A 266 -10.20 3.40 -5.47
N ILE A 267 -11.00 4.14 -6.25
CA ILE A 267 -11.34 3.79 -7.62
C ILE A 267 -10.23 4.30 -8.54
N GLN A 268 -9.33 3.41 -8.94
CA GLN A 268 -8.22 3.74 -9.85
C GLN A 268 -8.57 3.46 -11.31
N LYS A 269 -8.07 4.31 -12.23
CA LYS A 269 -8.39 4.23 -13.66
C LYS A 269 -7.87 2.94 -14.28
N GLY A 270 -8.71 2.29 -15.09
CA GLY A 270 -8.37 1.04 -15.79
C GLY A 270 -8.36 -0.20 -14.90
N SER A 271 -8.88 -0.11 -13.68
CA SER A 271 -9.05 -1.26 -12.78
C SER A 271 -10.39 -1.96 -13.01
N TYR A 272 -10.52 -3.20 -12.53
CA TYR A 272 -11.80 -3.90 -12.51
C TYR A 272 -12.78 -3.26 -11.53
N VAL A 273 -12.27 -2.75 -10.39
CA VAL A 273 -13.07 -1.97 -9.43
C VAL A 273 -13.70 -0.74 -10.07
N GLU A 274 -13.00 -0.03 -10.97
CA GLU A 274 -13.59 1.09 -11.72
C GLU A 274 -14.78 0.67 -12.58
N LYS A 275 -14.69 -0.51 -13.23
CA LYS A 275 -15.82 -1.05 -13.99
C LYS A 275 -17.02 -1.32 -13.09
N LEU A 276 -16.81 -1.93 -11.91
CA LEU A 276 -17.89 -2.18 -10.95
C LEU A 276 -18.50 -0.87 -10.44
N PHE A 277 -17.67 0.13 -10.17
CA PHE A 277 -18.09 1.46 -9.73
C PHE A 277 -19.02 2.13 -10.76
N TYR A 278 -18.64 2.17 -12.04
CA TYR A 278 -19.50 2.74 -13.09
C TYR A 278 -20.79 1.93 -13.32
N GLN A 279 -20.83 0.66 -12.92
CA GLN A 279 -22.02 -0.18 -12.96
C GLN A 279 -22.88 -0.05 -11.69
N ASN A 280 -22.52 0.83 -10.76
CA ASN A 280 -23.14 0.96 -9.43
C ASN A 280 -23.13 -0.37 -8.64
N ARG A 281 -22.11 -1.20 -8.87
CA ARG A 281 -21.89 -2.50 -8.20
C ARG A 281 -20.79 -2.44 -7.13
N TYR A 282 -20.18 -1.27 -6.96
CA TYR A 282 -19.16 -1.04 -5.95
C TYR A 282 -19.15 0.43 -5.57
N ARG A 283 -18.95 0.70 -4.29
CA ARG A 283 -18.62 2.01 -3.72
C ARG A 283 -17.34 1.88 -2.88
N PRO A 284 -16.51 2.93 -2.82
CA PRO A 284 -15.46 3.01 -1.80
C PRO A 284 -16.02 2.82 -0.38
N PRO A 285 -15.15 2.39 0.57
CA PRO A 285 -15.55 2.17 1.96
C PRO A 285 -16.06 3.45 2.64
N TRP A 286 -16.85 3.27 3.71
CA TRP A 286 -17.15 4.34 4.65
C TRP A 286 -15.97 4.60 5.60
N PHE A 287 -15.80 5.85 6.05
CA PHE A 287 -14.92 6.12 7.19
C PHE A 287 -15.43 5.43 8.45
N TYR A 288 -16.75 5.37 8.64
CA TYR A 288 -17.35 4.66 9.78
C TYR A 288 -16.85 3.22 9.90
N SER A 289 -16.81 2.46 8.80
CA SER A 289 -16.32 1.09 8.83
C SER A 289 -14.83 0.98 9.15
N LEU A 290 -14.00 1.88 8.59
CA LEU A 290 -12.58 1.89 8.88
C LEU A 290 -12.33 2.19 10.37
N PHE A 291 -13.06 3.16 10.92
CA PHE A 291 -12.93 3.55 12.32
C PHE A 291 -13.43 2.46 13.26
N ASP A 292 -14.58 1.84 12.95
CA ASP A 292 -15.11 0.70 13.70
C ASP A 292 -14.12 -0.47 13.70
N CYS A 293 -13.58 -0.82 12.52
CA CYS A 293 -12.53 -1.84 12.39
C CYS A 293 -11.29 -1.54 13.23
N LEU A 294 -10.71 -0.34 13.09
CA LEU A 294 -9.49 0.03 13.80
C LEU A 294 -9.73 0.07 15.30
N LYS A 295 -10.78 0.77 15.76
CA LYS A 295 -11.04 0.95 17.18
C LYS A 295 -11.35 -0.38 17.87
N SER A 296 -12.35 -1.12 17.38
CA SER A 296 -12.76 -2.37 18.01
C SER A 296 -11.65 -3.42 18.04
N THR A 297 -10.83 -3.50 16.97
CA THR A 297 -9.71 -4.43 16.91
C THR A 297 -8.62 -4.04 17.88
N LEU A 298 -8.15 -2.79 17.81
CA LEU A 298 -6.98 -2.34 18.56
C LEU A 298 -7.24 -2.19 20.06
N GLU A 299 -8.50 -1.98 20.48
CA GLU A 299 -8.89 -2.06 21.90
C GLU A 299 -8.78 -3.49 22.46
N SER A 300 -8.89 -4.50 21.60
CA SER A 300 -8.91 -5.92 21.99
C SER A 300 -7.54 -6.61 21.96
N ILE A 301 -6.50 -5.95 21.42
CA ILE A 301 -5.16 -6.53 21.23
C ILE A 301 -4.06 -5.59 21.74
N ASN A 302 -2.88 -6.14 22.05
CA ASN A 302 -1.70 -5.33 22.37
C ASN A 302 -0.87 -5.09 21.10
N PHE A 303 -0.99 -3.89 20.51
CA PHE A 303 -0.28 -3.50 19.30
C PHE A 303 0.91 -2.57 19.54
N LYS A 304 1.37 -2.38 20.80
CA LYS A 304 2.40 -1.36 21.13
C LYS A 304 3.71 -1.47 20.34
N GLU A 305 4.06 -2.69 19.90
CA GLU A 305 5.27 -2.96 19.11
C GLU A 305 5.03 -2.93 17.60
N THR A 306 3.78 -2.70 17.16
CA THR A 306 3.37 -2.67 15.75
C THR A 306 2.77 -1.31 15.42
N ARG A 307 3.42 -0.56 14.52
CA ARG A 307 2.93 0.73 14.02
C ARG A 307 1.71 0.52 13.12
N ILE A 308 0.58 1.18 13.43
CA ILE A 308 -0.64 1.11 12.63
C ILE A 308 -0.79 2.40 11.83
N LEU A 309 -0.84 2.29 10.51
CA LEU A 309 -0.94 3.41 9.57
C LEU A 309 -2.18 3.30 8.70
N SER A 310 -2.73 4.44 8.27
CA SER A 310 -3.71 4.50 7.19
C SER A 310 -3.72 5.90 6.59
N ASP A 311 -3.25 6.02 5.34
CA ASP A 311 -3.29 7.27 4.57
C ASP A 311 -4.04 7.05 3.25
N PRO A 312 -5.39 7.19 3.25
CA PRO A 312 -6.20 6.88 2.09
C PRO A 312 -6.10 7.94 0.98
N SER A 313 -5.56 7.53 -0.16
CA SER A 313 -5.53 8.35 -1.38
C SER A 313 -6.94 8.76 -1.86
N GLY A 314 -7.18 10.07 -1.97
CA GLY A 314 -8.45 10.62 -2.44
C GLY A 314 -9.56 10.62 -1.39
N ALA A 315 -9.19 10.59 -0.10
CA ALA A 315 -10.09 10.74 1.04
C ALA A 315 -11.14 11.84 0.85
N GLY A 316 -12.40 11.54 1.18
CA GLY A 316 -13.54 12.44 1.07
C GLY A 316 -14.05 12.69 -0.35
N THR A 317 -13.40 12.15 -1.38
CA THR A 317 -13.86 12.25 -2.76
C THR A 317 -14.79 11.11 -3.14
N LYS A 318 -15.57 11.27 -4.23
CA LYS A 318 -16.42 10.21 -4.79
C LYS A 318 -15.68 8.91 -5.12
N ARG A 319 -14.36 8.99 -5.38
CA ARG A 319 -13.53 7.84 -5.78
C ARG A 319 -12.64 7.33 -4.64
N GLY A 320 -12.55 7.98 -3.50
CA GLY A 320 -11.83 7.49 -2.32
C GLY A 320 -12.79 7.15 -1.18
N ILE A 321 -12.25 6.77 -0.02
CA ILE A 321 -13.03 6.55 1.20
C ILE A 321 -13.82 7.82 1.56
N HIS A 322 -15.11 7.68 1.83
CA HIS A 322 -15.96 8.81 2.23
C HIS A 322 -17.23 8.34 2.94
N ASN A 323 -17.81 9.24 3.74
CA ASN A 323 -19.14 9.05 4.30
C ASN A 323 -20.21 9.56 3.33
N CYS A 324 -20.85 10.68 3.63
CA CYS A 324 -21.61 11.44 2.63
C CYS A 324 -20.72 12.46 1.92
N PHE A 325 -21.23 13.18 0.92
CA PHE A 325 -20.46 14.21 0.21
C PHE A 325 -20.39 15.56 0.92
N ARG A 326 -20.84 15.65 2.19
CA ARG A 326 -20.61 16.85 2.99
C ARG A 326 -19.14 16.95 3.34
N ARG A 327 -18.53 18.09 2.99
CA ARG A 327 -17.10 18.35 3.20
C ARG A 327 -16.70 18.18 4.67
N GLU A 328 -17.48 18.77 5.58
CA GLU A 328 -17.26 18.70 7.04
C GLU A 328 -17.19 17.26 7.57
N CYS A 329 -18.05 16.37 7.06
CA CYS A 329 -18.15 14.99 7.51
C CYS A 329 -16.87 14.22 7.19
N ASN A 330 -16.28 14.43 6.01
CA ASN A 330 -15.05 13.74 5.62
C ASN A 330 -13.80 14.41 6.17
N GLN A 331 -13.75 15.75 6.22
CA GLN A 331 -12.59 16.46 6.78
C GLN A 331 -12.38 16.13 8.26
N ASN A 332 -13.45 16.02 9.04
CA ASN A 332 -13.37 15.61 10.43
C ASN A 332 -12.79 14.19 10.56
N MET A 333 -13.25 13.24 9.73
CA MET A 333 -12.75 11.87 9.74
C MET A 333 -11.28 11.78 9.29
N SER A 334 -10.91 12.46 8.21
CA SER A 334 -9.52 12.52 7.75
C SER A 334 -8.60 13.06 8.83
N LYS A 335 -8.97 14.16 9.49
CA LYS A 335 -8.17 14.75 10.56
C LYS A 335 -8.01 13.79 11.75
N LYS A 336 -9.08 13.13 12.17
CA LYS A 336 -9.04 12.13 13.25
C LYS A 336 -8.14 10.94 12.92
N LEU A 337 -8.20 10.48 11.67
CA LEU A 337 -7.34 9.39 11.20
C LEU A 337 -5.87 9.81 11.18
N GLU A 338 -5.58 11.02 10.71
CA GLU A 338 -4.23 11.61 10.70
C GLU A 338 -3.66 11.73 12.13
N GLU A 339 -4.44 12.27 13.08
CA GLU A 339 -4.02 12.37 14.48
C GLU A 339 -3.80 10.98 15.11
N PHE A 340 -4.67 10.00 14.83
CA PHE A 340 -4.45 8.62 15.24
C PHE A 340 -3.14 8.06 14.67
N VAL A 341 -2.88 8.25 13.37
CA VAL A 341 -1.63 7.78 12.74
C VAL A 341 -0.40 8.40 13.44
N LEU A 342 -0.42 9.70 13.70
CA LEU A 342 0.70 10.41 14.33
C LEU A 342 0.91 10.02 15.80
N THR A 343 -0.17 9.84 16.56
CA THR A 343 -0.13 9.64 18.03
C THR A 343 -0.21 8.19 18.47
N GLN A 344 -0.80 7.32 17.64
CA GLN A 344 -1.24 5.96 17.99
C GLN A 344 -2.24 5.91 19.17
N ASP A 345 -2.89 7.03 19.52
CA ASP A 345 -3.91 7.08 20.57
C ASP A 345 -5.30 6.74 20.00
N LEU A 346 -5.90 5.66 20.49
CA LEU A 346 -7.21 5.18 20.07
C LEU A 346 -8.34 6.19 20.33
N LYS A 347 -8.17 7.12 21.27
CA LYS A 347 -9.15 8.19 21.53
C LYS A 347 -9.35 9.12 20.32
N GLU A 348 -8.35 9.26 19.46
CA GLU A 348 -8.49 10.09 18.25
C GLU A 348 -9.53 9.51 17.27
N LEU A 349 -9.74 8.20 17.31
CA LEU A 349 -10.75 7.48 16.53
C LEU A 349 -12.18 7.64 17.10
N ASP A 350 -12.37 8.33 18.23
CA ASP A 350 -13.70 8.62 18.75
C ASP A 350 -14.45 9.59 17.84
N ILE A 351 -15.55 9.14 17.26
CA ILE A 351 -16.34 9.92 16.30
C ILE A 351 -17.20 10.99 17.01
N GLY A 352 -17.41 10.86 18.33
CA GLY A 352 -18.19 11.78 19.17
C GLY A 352 -19.63 11.98 18.69
N ASP A 353 -20.25 13.07 19.12
CA ASP A 353 -21.63 13.47 18.75
C ASP A 353 -21.75 14.03 17.33
N HIS A 354 -20.80 13.71 16.42
CA HIS A 354 -20.92 14.08 15.01
C HIS A 354 -22.00 13.23 14.34
N GLU A 355 -23.27 13.51 14.65
CA GLU A 355 -24.44 12.82 14.11
C GLU A 355 -24.83 13.42 12.76
N CYS A 356 -24.01 13.12 11.76
CA CYS A 356 -24.39 13.28 10.38
C CYS A 356 -25.47 12.23 10.04
N GLU A 357 -26.63 12.61 9.49
CA GLU A 357 -27.71 11.69 9.09
C GLU A 357 -27.24 10.50 8.23
N CYS A 358 -26.12 10.64 7.53
CA CYS A 358 -25.53 9.54 6.77
C CYS A 358 -25.07 8.35 7.63
N LYS A 359 -24.91 8.54 8.95
CA LYS A 359 -24.65 7.45 9.89
C LYS A 359 -25.81 6.46 9.93
N ASN A 360 -27.05 6.96 9.94
CA ASN A 360 -28.24 6.10 9.85
C ASN A 360 -28.25 5.33 8.52
N ILE A 361 -27.93 6.00 7.41
CA ILE A 361 -27.82 5.36 6.09
C ILE A 361 -26.75 4.26 6.11
N TYR A 362 -25.60 4.56 6.72
CA TYR A 362 -24.52 3.59 6.89
C TYR A 362 -24.98 2.36 7.69
N GLU A 363 -25.63 2.56 8.84
CA GLU A 363 -26.14 1.48 9.69
C GLU A 363 -27.12 0.57 8.94
N PHE A 364 -27.96 1.12 8.07
CA PHE A 364 -28.84 0.32 7.21
C PHE A 364 -28.12 -0.40 6.08
N GLN A 365 -26.98 0.09 5.60
CA GLN A 365 -26.29 -0.43 4.43
C GLN A 365 -25.15 -1.39 4.76
N LYS A 366 -24.56 -1.32 5.95
CA LYS A 366 -23.28 -1.98 6.28
C LYS A 366 -23.29 -3.50 6.07
N ASP A 367 -24.44 -4.14 6.31
CA ASP A 367 -24.59 -5.59 6.20
C ASP A 367 -24.95 -6.04 4.77
N PHE A 368 -25.26 -5.10 3.86
CA PHE A 368 -25.77 -5.40 2.52
C PHE A 368 -24.84 -4.95 1.38
N PHE A 369 -24.01 -3.91 1.55
CA PHE A 369 -23.26 -3.23 0.46
C PHE A 369 -21.76 -3.04 0.71
#